data_AF-A0A0G1V1M3-F1
#
_entry.id   AF-A0A0G1V1M3-F1
#
_cell.length_a   1.000
_cell.length_b   1.000
_cell.length_c   1.000
_cell.angle_alpha   90.00
_cell.angle_beta   90.00
_cell.angle_gamma   90.00
#
_symmetry.space_group_name_H-M   'P 1'
#
loop_
_entity.id
_entity.type
_entity.pdbx_description
1 polymer ?
#
loop_
_entity_poly.entity_id
_entity_poly.type
_entity_poly.pdbx_seq_one_letter_code
_entity_poly.pdbx_strand_id
1 'polypeptide(L)'
;MICNIQRLYWTIFISFCVLWLIFVWQKNREYENAINDLSEAQSQTIVFKTKEVSLSQILGIQALGIREYDLMDKIAWCESGNRQFNPDGSVLRGRINSHDIGKFQINETYWGIKAKELGYDIFIEEENEAMAIWLFKNYGTKPWNWSKSCWQ
;
A
#
# COMPACT_ATOMS: atom_id res chain seq x y z
N MET A 1 -43.43 -62.33 13.49
CA MET A 1 -43.82 -60.90 13.52
C MET A 1 -42.66 -59.91 13.73
N ILE A 2 -41.44 -60.36 14.08
CA ILE A 2 -40.28 -59.49 14.39
C ILE A 2 -39.60 -58.91 13.12
N CYS A 3 -39.67 -59.60 11.98
CA CYS A 3 -39.00 -59.21 10.73
C CYS A 3 -39.56 -57.92 10.08
N ASN A 4 -40.83 -57.58 10.31
CA ASN A 4 -41.46 -56.39 9.72
C ASN A 4 -41.10 -55.09 10.47
N ILE A 5 -40.88 -55.19 11.78
CA ILE A 5 -40.50 -54.05 12.63
C ILE A 5 -39.05 -53.63 12.36
N GLN A 6 -38.15 -54.61 12.18
CA GLN A 6 -36.75 -54.31 11.81
C GLN A 6 -36.66 -53.65 10.44
N ARG A 7 -37.46 -54.10 9.45
CA ARG A 7 -37.51 -53.49 8.12
C ARG A 7 -38.02 -52.04 8.17
N LEU A 8 -39.04 -51.77 8.98
CA LEU A 8 -39.57 -50.43 9.20
C LEU A 8 -38.53 -49.51 9.86
N TYR A 9 -37.80 -50.01 10.85
CA TYR A 9 -36.71 -49.27 11.50
C TYR A 9 -35.59 -48.90 10.52
N TRP A 10 -35.17 -49.84 9.67
CA TRP A 10 -34.15 -49.58 8.64
C TRP A 10 -34.63 -48.56 7.60
N THR A 11 -35.89 -48.63 7.15
CA THR A 11 -36.43 -47.64 6.21
C THR A 11 -36.50 -46.24 6.82
N ILE A 12 -36.86 -46.13 8.11
CA ILE A 12 -36.90 -44.86 8.82
C ILE A 12 -35.49 -44.30 9.01
N PHE A 13 -34.54 -45.14 9.43
CA PHE A 13 -33.14 -44.74 9.63
C PHE A 13 -32.48 -44.24 8.34
N ILE A 14 -32.66 -44.98 7.23
CA ILE A 14 -32.13 -44.57 5.92
C ILE A 14 -32.78 -43.26 5.47
N SER A 15 -34.08 -43.08 5.68
CA SER A 15 -34.78 -41.82 5.37
C SER A 15 -34.20 -40.63 6.14
N PHE A 16 -33.93 -40.79 7.44
CA PHE A 16 -33.28 -39.76 8.24
C PHE A 16 -31.85 -39.45 7.78
N CYS A 17 -31.07 -40.47 7.41
CA CYS A 17 -29.73 -40.25 6.86
C CYS A 17 -29.76 -39.47 5.53
N VAL A 18 -30.68 -39.82 4.63
CA VAL A 18 -30.85 -39.12 3.35
C VAL A 18 -31.29 -37.67 3.57
N LEU A 19 -32.25 -37.42 4.46
CA LEU A 19 -32.70 -36.07 4.80
C LEU A 19 -31.58 -35.23 5.45
N TRP A 20 -30.76 -35.84 6.32
CA TRP A 20 -29.62 -35.17 6.93
C TRP A 20 -28.55 -34.81 5.90
N LEU A 21 -28.25 -35.70 4.95
CA LEU A 21 -27.32 -35.42 3.86
C LEU A 21 -27.83 -34.31 2.94
N ILE A 22 -29.13 -34.30 2.62
CA ILE A 22 -29.76 -33.22 1.84
C ILE A 22 -29.65 -31.89 2.58
N PHE A 23 -29.94 -31.87 3.89
CA PHE A 23 -29.83 -30.66 4.71
C PHE A 23 -28.40 -30.13 4.80
N VAL A 24 -27.41 -31.03 5.00
CA VAL A 24 -25.99 -30.67 5.00
C VAL A 24 -25.56 -30.12 3.64
N TRP A 25 -25.98 -30.77 2.55
CA TRP A 25 -25.69 -30.31 1.19
C TRP A 25 -26.32 -28.94 0.89
N GLN A 26 -27.58 -28.71 1.28
CA GLN A 26 -28.26 -27.42 1.14
C GLN A 26 -27.53 -26.32 1.89
N LYS A 27 -27.15 -26.56 3.15
CA LYS A 27 -26.43 -25.59 3.97
C LYS A 27 -25.03 -25.28 3.42
N ASN A 28 -24.33 -26.29 2.90
CA ASN A 28 -23.03 -26.08 2.25
C ASN A 28 -23.16 -25.19 1.00
N ARG A 29 -24.20 -25.40 0.20
CA ARG A 29 -24.49 -24.57 -0.99
C ARG A 29 -24.81 -23.12 -0.65
N GLU A 30 -25.54 -22.89 0.45
CA GLU A 30 -25.80 -21.54 0.94
C GLU A 30 -24.51 -20.81 1.37
N TYR A 31 -23.59 -21.51 2.04
CA TYR A 31 -22.28 -20.94 2.38
C TYR A 31 -21.44 -20.63 1.14
N GLU A 32 -21.40 -21.52 0.16
CA GLU A 32 -20.67 -21.29 -1.09
C GLU A 32 -21.21 -20.07 -1.85
N ASN A 33 -22.53 -19.91 -1.92
CA ASN A 33 -23.14 -18.73 -2.55
C ASN A 33 -22.82 -17.45 -1.77
N ALA A 34 -22.91 -17.47 -0.43
CA ALA A 34 -22.56 -16.31 0.39
C ALA A 34 -21.07 -15.92 0.26
N ILE A 35 -20.17 -16.91 0.12
CA ILE A 35 -18.74 -16.66 -0.13
C ILE A 35 -18.53 -16.04 -1.52
N ASN A 36 -19.22 -16.53 -2.54
CA ASN A 36 -19.13 -15.98 -3.90
C ASN A 36 -19.66 -14.54 -3.96
N ASP A 37 -20.81 -14.26 -3.34
CA ASP A 37 -21.39 -12.92 -3.27
C ASP A 37 -20.45 -11.94 -2.53
N LEU A 38 -19.82 -12.39 -1.44
CA LEU A 38 -18.81 -11.61 -0.72
C LEU A 38 -17.57 -11.36 -1.57
N SER A 39 -17.11 -12.36 -2.34
CA SER A 39 -15.96 -12.22 -3.23
C SER A 39 -16.24 -11.25 -4.39
N GLU A 40 -17.47 -11.23 -4.91
CA GLU A 40 -17.89 -10.36 -6.00
C GLU A 40 -18.08 -8.92 -5.51
N ALA A 41 -18.64 -8.74 -4.31
CA ALA A 41 -18.75 -7.45 -3.64
C ALA A 41 -17.37 -6.86 -3.27
N GLN A 42 -16.41 -7.70 -2.85
CA GLN A 42 -15.02 -7.31 -2.62
C GLN A 42 -14.28 -6.99 -3.93
N SER A 43 -14.62 -7.68 -5.03
CA SER A 43 -14.04 -7.41 -6.34
C SER A 43 -14.46 -6.03 -6.87
N GLN A 44 -15.71 -5.60 -6.65
CA GLN A 44 -16.21 -4.32 -7.17
C GLN A 44 -15.73 -3.08 -6.39
N THR A 45 -15.29 -3.23 -5.13
CA THR A 45 -14.67 -2.13 -4.36
C THR A 45 -13.14 -2.12 -4.42
N ILE A 46 -12.51 -3.20 -4.90
CA ILE A 46 -11.05 -3.31 -5.09
C ILE A 46 -10.72 -3.42 -6.59
N VAL A 47 -11.46 -2.72 -7.44
CA VAL A 47 -10.94 -2.30 -8.76
C VAL A 47 -10.23 -0.96 -8.60
N PHE A 48 -9.29 -0.87 -7.65
CA PHE A 48 -8.15 0.01 -7.88
C PHE A 48 -7.40 -0.64 -9.03
N LYS A 49 -7.45 -0.01 -10.19
CA LYS A 49 -6.61 -0.30 -11.35
C LYS A 49 -5.20 -0.58 -10.85
N THR A 50 -4.83 -1.85 -10.73
CA THR A 50 -3.51 -2.28 -10.27
C THR A 50 -2.54 -2.02 -11.42
N LYS A 51 -2.22 -0.75 -11.60
CA LYS A 51 -0.89 -0.38 -12.05
C LYS A 51 0.01 -0.96 -10.97
N GLU A 52 0.95 -1.83 -11.33
CA GLU A 52 1.88 -2.43 -10.37
C GLU A 52 2.42 -1.34 -9.45
N VAL A 53 1.98 -1.36 -8.18
CA VAL A 53 2.43 -0.41 -7.18
C VAL A 53 3.85 -0.83 -6.84
N SER A 54 4.81 0.07 -7.01
CA SER A 54 6.20 -0.25 -6.72
C SER A 54 6.37 -0.54 -5.23
N LEU A 55 7.34 -1.40 -4.89
CA LEU A 55 7.70 -1.64 -3.49
C LEU A 55 8.01 -0.34 -2.75
N SER A 56 8.65 0.64 -3.41
CA SER A 56 8.90 1.97 -2.84
C SER A 56 7.62 2.73 -2.50
N GLN A 57 6.59 2.68 -3.35
CA GLN A 57 5.29 3.29 -3.06
C GLN A 57 4.61 2.64 -1.87
N ILE A 58 4.63 1.30 -1.78
CA ILE A 58 4.04 0.58 -0.64
C ILE A 58 4.74 0.96 0.67
N LEU A 59 6.08 1.02 0.65
CA LEU A 59 6.87 1.42 1.82
C LEU A 59 6.58 2.86 2.24
N GLY A 60 6.48 3.80 1.29
CA GLY A 60 6.14 5.19 1.58
C GLY A 60 4.73 5.35 2.16
N ILE A 61 3.74 4.65 1.59
CA ILE A 61 2.36 4.63 2.10
C ILE A 61 2.30 4.02 3.51
N GLN A 62 3.05 2.96 3.79
CA GLN A 62 3.13 2.40 5.15
C GLN A 62 3.78 3.36 6.13
N ALA A 63 4.74 4.18 5.68
CA ALA A 63 5.43 5.13 6.53
C ALA A 63 4.59 6.36 6.90
N LEU A 64 3.69 6.83 6.03
CA LEU A 64 2.98 8.12 6.17
C LEU A 64 1.45 8.03 6.04
N GLY A 65 0.94 7.06 5.31
CA GLY A 65 -0.45 6.99 4.88
C GLY A 65 -0.68 7.63 3.50
N ILE A 66 -1.78 7.25 2.84
CA ILE A 66 -2.02 7.53 1.41
C ILE A 66 -2.01 9.04 1.10
N ARG A 67 -2.75 9.86 1.89
CA ARG A 67 -2.87 11.30 1.61
C ARG A 67 -1.55 12.07 1.75
N GLU A 68 -0.73 11.68 2.72
CA GLU A 68 0.55 12.33 2.99
C GLU A 68 1.59 11.89 1.94
N TYR A 69 1.55 10.62 1.54
CA TYR A 69 2.34 10.12 0.44
C TYR A 69 2.03 10.85 -0.87
N ASP A 70 0.75 11.03 -1.21
CA ASP A 70 0.33 11.78 -2.40
C ASP A 70 0.84 13.23 -2.40
N LEU A 71 0.86 13.87 -1.22
CA LEU A 71 1.44 15.21 -1.08
C LEU A 71 2.96 15.19 -1.26
N MET A 72 3.65 14.20 -0.71
CA MET A 72 5.10 14.05 -0.89
C MET A 72 5.49 13.76 -2.34
N ASP A 73 4.70 12.98 -3.08
CA ASP A 73 4.92 12.76 -4.51
C ASP A 73 4.78 14.07 -5.31
N LYS A 74 3.79 14.91 -4.98
CA LYS A 74 3.67 16.25 -5.57
C LYS A 74 4.86 17.14 -5.22
N ILE A 75 5.34 17.10 -3.98
CA ILE A 75 6.53 17.86 -3.57
C ILE A 75 7.74 17.40 -4.38
N ALA A 76 8.03 16.10 -4.45
CA ALA A 76 9.15 15.57 -5.21
C ALA A 76 9.07 15.92 -6.71
N TRP A 77 7.86 15.90 -7.28
CA TRP A 77 7.64 16.36 -8.65
C TRP A 77 7.96 17.85 -8.83
N CYS A 78 7.53 18.70 -7.90
CA CYS A 78 7.81 20.13 -7.94
C CYS A 78 9.29 20.48 -7.70
N GLU A 79 10.00 19.70 -6.88
CA GLU A 79 11.40 19.91 -6.54
C GLU A 79 12.35 19.48 -7.66
N SER A 80 12.11 18.31 -8.26
CA SER A 80 13.05 17.70 -9.22
C SER A 80 12.41 17.10 -10.47
N GLY A 81 11.07 17.01 -10.50
CA GLY A 81 10.35 16.17 -11.45
C GLY A 81 10.50 14.68 -11.12
N ASN A 82 10.59 14.32 -9.83
CA ASN A 82 10.82 12.95 -9.37
C ASN A 82 12.17 12.35 -9.83
N ARG A 83 13.25 13.13 -9.81
CA ARG A 83 14.58 12.69 -10.28
C ARG A 83 15.66 12.89 -9.22
N GLN A 84 16.38 11.82 -8.90
CA GLN A 84 17.61 11.91 -8.10
C GLN A 84 18.83 12.33 -8.94
N PHE A 85 18.90 11.89 -10.20
CA PHE A 85 20.08 12.04 -11.06
C PHE A 85 19.78 12.82 -12.34
N ASN A 86 20.84 13.41 -12.90
CA ASN A 86 20.87 13.98 -14.23
C ASN A 86 20.96 12.86 -15.30
N PRO A 87 20.71 13.16 -16.58
CA PRO A 87 20.83 12.18 -17.66
C PRO A 87 22.24 11.55 -17.80
N ASP A 88 23.27 12.24 -17.31
CA ASP A 88 24.66 11.75 -17.30
C ASP A 88 25.00 10.88 -16.07
N GLY A 89 24.03 10.64 -15.18
CA GLY A 89 24.21 9.87 -13.94
C GLY A 89 24.77 10.67 -12.76
N SER A 90 25.10 11.95 -12.94
CA SER A 90 25.51 12.81 -11.83
C SER A 90 24.31 13.12 -10.92
N VAL A 91 24.56 13.32 -9.61
CA VAL A 91 23.49 13.71 -8.68
C VAL A 91 22.90 15.06 -9.08
N LEU A 92 21.56 15.12 -9.14
CA LEU A 92 20.85 16.35 -9.42
C LEU A 92 21.08 17.35 -8.28
N ARG A 93 21.53 18.55 -8.64
CA ARG A 93 21.70 19.67 -7.71
C ARG A 93 20.76 20.81 -8.08
N GLY A 94 20.31 21.55 -7.07
CA GLY A 94 19.42 22.68 -7.25
C GLY A 94 20.01 23.76 -8.16
N ARG A 95 19.14 24.33 -9.00
CA ARG A 95 19.53 25.36 -9.97
C ARG A 95 19.88 26.69 -9.30
N ILE A 96 19.15 27.05 -8.25
CA ILE A 96 19.36 28.30 -7.49
C ILE A 96 20.38 28.07 -6.38
N ASN A 97 20.23 26.96 -5.65
CA ASN A 97 21.14 26.58 -4.58
C ASN A 97 21.71 25.19 -4.87
N SER A 98 23.01 25.13 -5.16
CA SER A 98 23.70 23.88 -5.48
C SER A 98 23.79 22.91 -4.29
N HIS A 99 23.44 23.35 -3.09
CA HIS A 99 23.36 22.51 -1.90
C HIS A 99 22.07 21.70 -1.81
N ASP A 100 21.06 21.97 -2.65
CA ASP A 100 19.83 21.18 -2.67
C ASP A 100 20.05 19.91 -3.49
N ILE A 101 19.86 18.73 -2.86
CA ILE A 101 20.28 17.45 -3.41
C ILE A 101 19.09 16.59 -3.82
N GLY A 102 19.12 16.12 -5.06
CA GLY A 102 18.36 14.96 -5.51
C GLY A 102 16.86 15.16 -5.61
N LYS A 103 16.11 14.06 -5.43
CA LYS A 103 14.67 13.95 -5.69
C LYS A 103 13.84 14.95 -4.88
N PHE A 104 14.15 15.09 -3.59
CA PHE A 104 13.46 16.01 -2.68
C PHE A 104 14.21 17.32 -2.46
N GLN A 105 15.28 17.60 -3.22
CA GLN A 105 16.07 18.82 -3.13
C GLN A 105 16.47 19.15 -1.68
N ILE A 106 16.91 18.13 -0.93
CA ILE A 106 17.27 18.28 0.49
C ILE A 106 18.54 19.11 0.60
N ASN A 107 18.47 20.22 1.34
CA ASN A 107 19.62 21.09 1.50
C ASN A 107 20.72 20.43 2.36
N GLU A 108 21.87 20.16 1.74
CA GLU A 108 23.06 19.55 2.35
C GLU A 108 23.60 20.36 3.53
N THR A 109 23.59 21.69 3.44
CA THR A 109 24.13 22.57 4.49
C THR A 109 23.27 22.52 5.75
N TYR A 110 21.95 22.49 5.62
CA TYR A 110 21.03 22.47 6.77
C TYR A 110 20.82 21.05 7.31
N TRP A 111 20.72 20.05 6.44
CA TRP A 111 20.26 18.71 6.82
C TRP A 111 21.31 17.62 6.65
N GLY A 112 22.45 17.89 6.01
CA GLY A 112 23.47 16.87 5.75
C GLY A 112 24.09 16.27 7.02
N ILE A 113 24.31 17.07 8.07
CA ILE A 113 24.79 16.56 9.36
C ILE A 113 23.73 15.64 9.99
N LYS A 114 22.47 16.08 10.01
CA LYS A 114 21.36 15.29 10.58
C LYS A 114 21.13 13.99 9.80
N ALA A 115 21.22 14.03 8.48
CA ALA A 115 21.10 12.84 7.63
C ALA A 115 22.18 11.81 8.00
N LYS A 116 23.45 12.25 8.11
CA LYS A 116 24.55 11.37 8.54
C LYS A 116 24.35 10.77 9.93
N GLU A 117 23.86 11.58 10.89
CA GLU A 117 23.53 11.09 12.24
C GLU A 117 22.43 10.02 12.24
N LEU A 118 21.49 10.11 11.31
CA LEU A 118 20.42 9.14 11.12
C LEU A 118 20.85 7.94 10.24
N GLY A 119 22.07 7.96 9.71
CA GLY A 119 22.59 6.90 8.85
C GLY A 119 22.13 6.99 7.39
N TYR A 120 21.73 8.18 6.92
CA TYR A 120 21.33 8.43 5.54
C TYR A 120 22.41 9.20 4.76
N ASP A 121 22.63 8.78 3.53
CA ASP A 121 23.37 9.43 2.47
C ASP A 121 22.39 10.02 1.44
N ILE A 122 22.16 11.33 1.54
CA ILE A 122 21.21 12.07 0.68
C ILE A 122 21.58 12.08 -0.82
N PHE A 123 22.77 11.60 -1.19
CA PHE A 123 23.20 11.44 -2.58
C PHE A 123 22.64 10.16 -3.23
N ILE A 124 22.19 9.19 -2.44
CA ILE A 124 21.51 7.96 -2.87
C ILE A 124 20.00 8.22 -2.92
N GLU A 125 19.30 7.69 -3.94
CA GLU A 125 17.87 7.99 -4.14
C GLU A 125 17.00 7.50 -2.98
N GLU A 126 17.20 6.25 -2.57
CA GLU A 126 16.42 5.62 -1.50
C GLU A 126 16.61 6.34 -0.16
N GLU A 127 17.83 6.79 0.11
CA GLU A 127 18.19 7.47 1.37
C GLU A 127 17.83 8.96 1.34
N ASN A 128 17.79 9.59 0.15
CA ASN A 128 17.17 10.91 -0.06
C ASN A 128 15.67 10.86 0.26
N GLU A 129 14.96 9.83 -0.21
CA GLU A 129 13.55 9.62 0.09
C GLU A 129 13.32 9.32 1.58
N ALA A 130 14.15 8.46 2.20
CA ALA A 130 14.08 8.19 3.63
C ALA A 130 14.28 9.46 4.48
N MET A 131 15.26 10.31 4.13
CA MET A 131 15.48 11.58 4.80
C MET A 131 14.32 12.56 4.59
N ALA A 132 13.72 12.61 3.39
CA ALA A 132 12.54 13.42 3.11
C ALA A 132 11.34 12.99 3.96
N ILE A 133 11.10 11.68 4.08
CA ILE A 133 10.04 11.13 4.94
C ILE A 133 10.28 11.54 6.39
N TRP A 134 11.52 11.44 6.87
CA TRP A 134 11.87 11.88 8.22
C TRP A 134 11.61 13.38 8.42
N LEU A 135 12.02 14.23 7.48
CA LEU A 135 11.78 15.67 7.52
C LEU A 135 10.29 16.00 7.54
N PHE A 136 9.50 15.34 6.69
CA PHE A 136 8.06 15.53 6.63
C PHE A 136 7.37 15.16 7.94
N LYS A 137 7.76 14.03 8.56
CA LYS A 137 7.22 13.61 9.85
C LYS A 137 7.51 14.60 10.98
N ASN A 138 8.69 15.23 10.97
CA ASN A 138 9.13 16.11 12.06
C ASN A 138 8.75 17.58 11.84
N TYR A 139 8.67 18.03 10.58
CA TYR A 139 8.52 19.45 10.24
C TYR A 139 7.34 19.75 9.29
N GLY A 140 6.63 18.72 8.82
CA GLY A 140 5.61 18.84 7.79
C GLY A 140 6.21 19.33 6.47
N THR A 141 5.49 20.21 5.77
CA THR A 141 5.91 20.76 4.47
C THR A 141 6.89 21.95 4.58
N LYS A 142 7.25 22.39 5.79
CA LYS A 142 8.08 23.58 5.99
C LYS A 142 9.42 23.56 5.23
N PRO A 143 10.15 22.44 5.14
CA PRO A 143 11.41 22.41 4.39
C PRO A 143 11.26 22.75 2.89
N TRP A 144 10.08 22.53 2.31
CA TRP A 144 9.76 22.75 0.89
C TRP A 144 8.87 23.97 0.66
N ASN A 145 8.90 24.95 1.57
CA ASN A 145 8.03 26.14 1.47
C ASN A 145 8.32 26.99 0.22
N TRP A 146 9.52 26.87 -0.37
CA TRP A 146 9.91 27.62 -1.57
C TRP A 146 9.22 27.11 -2.83
N SER A 147 8.86 25.83 -2.89
CA SER A 147 8.11 25.22 -4.00
C SER A 147 6.60 25.15 -3.76
N LYS A 148 6.11 25.77 -2.67
CA LYS A 148 4.73 25.67 -2.20
C LYS A 148 3.66 25.99 -3.22
N SER A 149 3.90 26.96 -4.10
CA SER A 149 2.97 27.33 -5.16
C SER A 149 2.77 26.25 -6.24
N CYS A 150 3.63 25.22 -6.27
CA CYS A 150 3.56 24.14 -7.25
C CYS A 150 2.77 22.92 -6.72
N TRP A 151 2.93 22.56 -5.45
CA TRP A 151 2.35 21.33 -4.88
C TRP A 151 1.05 21.55 -4.10
N GLN A 152 0.71 22.79 -3.75
CA GLN A 152 -0.52 23.15 -3.03
C GLN A 152 -1.63 23.59 -3.99
#